data_AF-A0AAV4Q6Z3-F1
#
_entry.id   AF-A0AAV4Q6Z3-F1
#
_cell.length_a   1.000
_cell.length_b   1.000
_cell.length_c   1.000
_cell.angle_alpha   90.00
_cell.angle_beta   90.00
_cell.angle_gamma   90.00
#
_symmetry.space_group_name_H-M   'P 1'
#
loop_
_entity.id
_entity.type
_entity.pdbx_description
1 polymer ?
#
loop_
_entity_poly.entity_id
_entity_poly.type
_entity_poly.pdbx_seq_one_letter_code
_entity_poly.pdbx_strand_id
1 'polypeptide(L)'
;MFLQSWKKTNNSLTPNLRKLPPRRPVDADDLGDDPAWSSVQSQLVPCPVCSRTFFPERMPVHRRVCKGKASPQPLKRAASLREQSTSSAEGEDQNSSSMYVPCYVCGRSYGSWVISMHEQQCLRKWRRENETLPDEEQKDEPKRDSELSKDDDVASLIELGDTAWESHLQQLVPCPLCQRTFFPDRLGIHKRSCKGPSGNRRPRSNKGA
;
A
#
# COMPACT_ATOMS: atom_id res chain seq x y z
N MET A 1 22.60 25.00 22.58
CA MET A 1 23.98 24.50 22.38
C MET A 1 24.06 23.20 21.55
N PHE A 2 23.07 22.30 21.62
CA PHE A 2 23.09 20.98 20.94
C PHE A 2 23.21 21.05 19.40
N LEU A 3 22.45 21.94 18.74
CA LEU A 3 22.47 22.10 17.28
C LEU A 3 23.82 22.62 16.73
N GLN A 4 24.56 23.43 17.50
CA GLN A 4 25.86 23.97 17.07
C GLN A 4 26.95 22.89 17.13
N SER A 5 26.90 22.01 18.14
CA SER A 5 27.79 20.85 18.24
C SER A 5 27.49 19.84 17.12
N TRP A 6 26.20 19.55 16.87
CA TRP A 6 25.77 18.68 15.78
C TRP A 6 26.18 19.20 14.40
N LYS A 7 26.03 20.51 14.12
CA LYS A 7 26.46 21.10 12.85
C LYS A 7 27.97 20.95 12.63
N LYS A 8 28.79 21.15 13.67
CA LYS A 8 30.25 21.00 13.58
C LYS A 8 30.66 19.55 13.27
N THR A 9 30.08 18.58 13.97
CA THR A 9 30.38 17.15 13.74
C THR A 9 29.82 16.66 12.39
N ASN A 10 28.65 17.13 11.98
CA ASN A 10 28.03 16.71 10.73
C ASN A 10 28.67 17.36 9.49
N ASN A 11 29.17 18.60 9.58
CA ASN A 11 29.89 19.25 8.49
C ASN A 11 31.31 18.70 8.29
N SER A 12 31.89 18.05 9.31
CA SER A 12 33.15 17.32 9.24
C SER A 12 33.03 15.97 8.51
N LEU A 13 31.80 15.50 8.22
CA LEU A 13 31.57 14.29 7.44
C LEU A 13 31.64 14.62 5.94
N THR A 14 32.09 13.66 5.14
CA THR A 14 32.03 13.76 3.67
C THR A 14 30.57 13.95 3.21
N PRO A 15 30.31 14.61 2.07
CA PRO A 15 28.94 15.01 1.69
C PRO A 15 27.92 13.87 1.69
N ASN A 16 28.33 12.66 1.32
CA ASN A 16 27.47 11.46 1.29
C ASN A 16 27.20 10.85 2.68
N LEU A 17 27.91 11.27 3.73
CA LEU A 17 27.78 10.75 5.10
C LEU A 17 27.11 11.76 6.05
N ARG A 18 26.72 12.94 5.56
CA ARG A 18 26.04 13.95 6.38
C ARG A 18 24.65 13.46 6.77
N LYS A 19 24.40 13.42 8.08
CA LYS A 19 23.12 13.05 8.66
C LYS A 19 22.14 14.21 8.53
N LEU A 20 20.84 13.93 8.43
CA LEU A 20 19.81 14.96 8.51
C LEU A 20 19.77 15.58 9.91
N PRO A 21 19.43 16.87 10.05
CA PRO A 21 19.30 17.49 11.35
C PRO A 21 18.30 16.72 12.20
N PRO A 22 18.60 16.49 13.50
CA PRO A 22 17.67 15.83 14.39
C PRO A 22 16.36 16.61 14.39
N ARG A 23 15.24 15.91 14.12
CA ARG A 23 13.91 16.50 14.26
C ARG A 23 13.79 16.98 15.70
N ARG A 24 13.38 18.24 15.89
CA ARG A 24 13.09 18.77 17.22
C ARG A 24 12.10 17.79 17.88
N PRO A 25 12.33 17.36 19.12
CA PRO A 25 11.32 16.61 19.87
C PRO A 25 10.03 17.43 19.83
N VAL A 26 8.95 16.82 19.35
CA VAL A 26 7.62 17.40 19.45
C VAL A 26 7.17 17.10 20.87
N ASP A 27 7.33 18.05 21.77
CA ASP A 27 6.73 17.96 23.10
C ASP A 27 5.22 17.91 22.92
N ALA A 28 4.56 16.94 23.57
CA ALA A 28 3.16 16.60 23.33
C ALA A 28 2.16 17.68 23.81
N ASP A 29 2.65 18.74 24.44
CA ASP A 29 1.85 19.83 25.03
C ASP A 29 1.83 21.13 24.20
N ASP A 30 2.48 21.18 23.02
CA ASP A 30 2.50 22.35 22.12
C ASP A 30 1.52 22.22 20.93
N LEU A 31 0.35 21.63 21.16
CA LEU A 31 -0.73 21.50 20.16
C LEU A 31 -1.77 22.63 20.30
N GLY A 32 -1.30 23.86 20.46
CA GLY A 32 -2.14 25.06 20.47
C GLY A 32 -1.51 26.15 19.60
N ASP A 33 -2.10 26.37 18.42
CA ASP A 33 -1.84 27.51 17.55
C ASP A 33 -0.40 27.65 17.00
N ASP A 34 0.03 26.68 16.17
CA ASP A 34 1.17 26.92 15.28
C ASP A 34 0.82 28.12 14.34
N PRO A 35 1.49 29.27 14.49
CA PRO A 35 1.12 30.48 13.76
C PRO A 35 1.40 30.36 12.26
N ALA A 36 2.34 29.49 11.86
CA ALA A 36 2.61 29.21 10.46
C ALA A 36 1.47 28.39 9.84
N TRP A 37 0.92 27.42 10.56
CA TRP A 37 -0.22 26.64 10.10
C TRP A 37 -1.50 27.49 10.00
N SER A 38 -1.74 28.35 10.98
CA SER A 38 -2.87 29.30 10.96
C SER A 38 -2.79 30.28 9.79
N SER A 39 -1.59 30.78 9.48
CA SER A 39 -1.34 31.63 8.32
C SER A 39 -1.57 30.91 6.99
N VAL A 40 -1.22 29.62 6.91
CA VAL A 40 -1.49 28.80 5.72
C VAL A 40 -2.98 28.56 5.53
N GLN A 41 -3.72 28.29 6.60
CA GLN A 41 -5.16 28.05 6.51
C GLN A 41 -5.95 29.29 6.07
N SER A 42 -5.58 30.48 6.54
CA SER A 42 -6.28 31.73 6.20
C SER A 42 -6.13 32.14 4.73
N GLN A 43 -5.08 31.66 4.05
CA GLN A 43 -4.84 31.93 2.63
C GLN A 43 -5.63 30.99 1.69
N LEU A 44 -6.32 29.98 2.21
CA LEU A 44 -7.06 29.03 1.40
C LEU A 44 -8.46 29.56 1.03
N VAL A 45 -8.76 29.57 -0.26
CA VAL A 45 -10.06 30.00 -0.81
C VAL A 45 -10.90 28.76 -1.17
N PRO A 46 -12.19 28.70 -0.83
CA PRO A 46 -13.07 27.59 -1.23
C PRO A 46 -13.48 27.68 -2.71
N CYS A 47 -13.59 26.52 -3.36
CA CYS A 47 -14.12 26.41 -4.72
C CYS A 47 -15.66 26.62 -4.72
N PRO A 48 -16.23 27.43 -5.62
CA PRO A 48 -17.68 27.67 -5.67
C PRO A 48 -18.51 26.46 -6.11
N VAL A 49 -17.88 25.44 -6.73
CA VAL A 49 -18.59 24.27 -7.28
C VAL A 49 -18.53 23.06 -6.35
N CYS A 50 -17.39 22.83 -5.67
CA CYS A 50 -17.19 21.63 -4.85
C CYS A 50 -16.78 21.90 -3.40
N SER A 51 -16.75 23.17 -2.99
CA SER A 51 -16.37 23.66 -1.65
C SER A 51 -15.01 23.22 -1.10
N ARG A 52 -14.14 22.61 -1.93
CA ARG A 52 -12.75 22.30 -1.56
C ARG A 52 -11.91 23.57 -1.49
N THR A 53 -11.04 23.66 -0.50
CA THR A 53 -10.17 24.82 -0.28
C THR A 53 -8.83 24.66 -0.98
N PHE A 54 -8.36 25.70 -1.66
CA PHE A 54 -7.10 25.72 -2.40
C PHE A 54 -6.41 27.07 -2.25
N PHE A 55 -5.10 27.12 -2.48
CA PHE A 55 -4.41 28.39 -2.67
C PHE A 55 -4.92 29.11 -3.93
N PRO A 56 -4.97 30.45 -3.94
CA PRO A 56 -5.41 31.24 -5.08
C PRO A 56 -4.72 30.87 -6.39
N GLU A 57 -3.43 30.53 -6.34
CA GLU A 57 -2.62 30.15 -7.50
C GLU A 57 -3.06 28.80 -8.12
N ARG A 58 -3.52 27.85 -7.31
CA ARG A 58 -3.92 26.51 -7.77
C ARG A 58 -5.40 26.42 -8.14
N MET A 59 -6.20 27.39 -7.71
CA MET A 59 -7.65 27.46 -7.96
C MET A 59 -8.02 27.43 -9.46
N PRO A 60 -7.34 28.14 -10.37
CA PRO A 60 -7.66 28.12 -11.80
C PRO A 60 -7.41 26.74 -12.43
N VAL A 61 -6.39 26.02 -11.97
CA VAL A 61 -6.09 24.66 -12.42
C VAL A 61 -7.17 23.69 -11.97
N HIS A 62 -7.57 23.77 -10.70
CA HIS A 62 -8.67 22.95 -10.17
C HIS A 62 -9.99 23.22 -10.89
N ARG A 63 -10.32 24.49 -11.14
CA ARG A 63 -11.59 24.90 -11.77
C ARG A 63 -11.81 24.25 -13.13
N ARG A 64 -10.76 24.10 -13.94
CA ARG A 64 -10.83 23.44 -15.26
C ARG A 64 -11.25 21.97 -15.20
N VAL A 65 -11.04 21.31 -14.06
CA VAL A 65 -11.19 19.87 -13.89
C VAL A 65 -12.21 19.54 -12.81
N CYS A 66 -12.86 20.53 -12.20
CA CYS A 66 -13.81 20.37 -11.10
C CYS A 66 -15.12 19.74 -11.60
N LYS A 67 -15.51 18.59 -11.01
CA LYS A 67 -16.75 17.85 -11.34
C LYS A 67 -17.90 18.09 -10.36
N GLY A 68 -17.79 19.11 -9.49
CA GLY A 68 -18.88 19.51 -8.58
C GLY A 68 -19.33 18.49 -7.53
N LYS A 69 -18.62 17.37 -7.36
CA LYS A 69 -18.85 16.48 -6.22
C LYS A 69 -18.38 17.19 -4.96
N ALA A 70 -19.32 17.56 -4.08
CA ALA A 70 -18.99 18.12 -2.77
C ALA A 70 -18.02 17.19 -2.04
N SER A 71 -17.01 17.77 -1.39
CA SER A 71 -16.15 17.00 -0.49
C SER A 71 -17.00 16.45 0.66
N PRO A 72 -16.79 15.20 1.10
CA PRO A 72 -17.12 14.84 2.48
C PRO A 72 -16.49 15.90 3.39
N GLN A 73 -17.28 16.44 4.31
CA GLN A 73 -16.85 17.48 5.26
C GLN A 73 -15.52 17.07 5.91
N PRO A 74 -14.60 18.01 6.21
CA PRO A 74 -13.41 17.71 6.98
C PRO A 74 -13.86 17.13 8.33
N LEU A 75 -13.53 15.86 8.59
CA LEU A 75 -13.73 15.25 9.89
C LEU A 75 -12.97 16.10 10.91
N LYS A 76 -13.71 16.85 11.73
CA LYS A 76 -13.15 17.48 12.93
C LYS A 76 -12.48 16.36 13.73
N ARG A 77 -11.20 16.51 14.06
CA ARG A 77 -10.51 15.62 14.99
C ARG A 77 -11.22 15.71 16.35
N ALA A 78 -12.20 14.86 16.57
CA ALA A 78 -12.68 14.52 17.90
C ALA A 78 -11.86 13.32 18.35
N ALA A 79 -10.84 13.60 19.15
CA ALA A 79 -10.36 12.61 20.10
C ALA A 79 -11.53 12.24 21.02
N SER A 80 -11.62 10.94 21.30
CA SER A 80 -12.41 10.28 22.34
C SER A 80 -13.60 9.45 21.85
N LEU A 81 -13.57 8.20 22.31
CA LEU A 81 -14.61 7.17 22.32
C LEU A 81 -14.78 6.34 21.04
N ARG A 82 -13.98 5.26 21.01
CA ARG A 82 -14.47 3.87 20.97
C ARG A 82 -15.95 3.80 21.38
N GLU A 83 -16.83 3.40 20.47
CA GLU A 83 -17.63 2.17 20.54
C GLU A 83 -18.50 2.01 19.29
N GLN A 84 -18.88 0.76 19.04
CA GLN A 84 -19.52 0.25 17.83
C GLN A 84 -20.80 0.99 17.47
N SER A 85 -21.04 1.18 16.17
CA SER A 85 -22.30 0.73 15.54
C SER A 85 -22.18 0.72 14.02
N THR A 86 -22.45 -0.46 13.49
CA THR A 86 -22.81 -0.77 12.11
C THR A 86 -23.89 0.18 11.59
N SER A 87 -23.66 0.81 10.44
CA SER A 87 -24.72 1.15 9.50
C SER A 87 -24.28 0.67 8.13
N SER A 88 -25.02 -0.33 7.64
CA SER A 88 -24.98 -0.81 6.28
C SER A 88 -24.99 0.36 5.31
N ALA A 89 -23.90 0.51 4.58
CA ALA A 89 -23.90 1.14 3.28
C ALA A 89 -23.31 0.09 2.35
N GLU A 90 -24.13 -0.35 1.42
CA GLU A 90 -23.81 -1.25 0.33
C GLU A 90 -22.81 -0.51 -0.57
N GLY A 91 -21.56 -0.50 -0.15
CA GLY A 91 -20.43 -0.15 -0.98
C GLY A 91 -20.04 -1.42 -1.70
N GLU A 92 -20.44 -1.51 -2.96
CA GLU A 92 -19.93 -2.48 -3.91
C GLU A 92 -18.40 -2.48 -3.78
N ASP A 93 -17.90 -3.57 -3.22
CA ASP A 93 -16.50 -3.89 -3.11
C ASP A 93 -16.02 -4.05 -4.55
N GLN A 94 -15.61 -2.96 -5.17
CA GLN A 94 -14.76 -2.99 -6.34
C GLN A 94 -13.41 -3.52 -5.86
N ASN A 95 -13.40 -4.84 -5.62
CA ASN A 95 -12.25 -5.69 -5.74
C ASN A 95 -11.85 -5.69 -7.22
N SER A 96 -11.53 -4.51 -7.75
CA SER A 96 -10.59 -4.38 -8.85
C SER A 96 -9.25 -4.69 -8.22
N SER A 97 -8.97 -5.99 -8.08
CA SER A 97 -7.61 -6.49 -8.03
C SER A 97 -6.94 -5.88 -9.26
N SER A 98 -6.32 -4.72 -9.07
CA SER A 98 -5.73 -3.95 -10.15
C SER A 98 -4.64 -4.86 -10.69
N MET A 99 -4.86 -5.42 -11.87
CA MET A 99 -3.92 -6.35 -12.47
C MET A 99 -2.61 -5.61 -12.72
N TYR A 100 -1.65 -5.84 -11.83
CA TYR A 100 -0.29 -5.36 -11.97
C TYR A 100 0.51 -6.43 -12.71
N VAL A 101 1.13 -6.06 -13.82
CA VAL A 101 1.95 -6.93 -14.65
C VAL A 101 3.41 -6.50 -14.50
N PRO A 102 4.36 -7.42 -14.21
CA PRO A 102 5.78 -7.10 -14.14
C PRO A 102 6.36 -6.85 -15.53
N CYS A 103 7.22 -5.85 -15.65
CA CYS A 103 8.00 -5.61 -16.86
C CYS A 103 9.06 -6.69 -17.02
N TYR A 104 9.11 -7.34 -18.18
CA TYR A 104 10.10 -8.40 -18.47
C TYR A 104 11.55 -7.91 -18.55
N VAL A 105 11.79 -6.60 -18.73
CA VAL A 105 13.14 -6.01 -18.79
C VAL A 105 13.67 -5.67 -17.39
N CYS A 106 12.84 -5.10 -16.51
CA CYS A 106 13.29 -4.58 -15.20
C CYS A 106 12.61 -5.20 -13.97
N GLY A 107 11.66 -6.11 -14.15
CA GLY A 107 10.92 -6.82 -13.09
C GLY A 107 9.93 -5.98 -12.28
N ARG A 108 9.84 -4.66 -12.50
CA ARG A 108 8.91 -3.79 -11.76
C ARG A 108 7.48 -3.98 -12.24
N SER A 109 6.54 -3.95 -11.29
CA SER A 109 5.12 -4.09 -11.55
C SER A 109 4.47 -2.76 -11.92
N TYR A 110 3.69 -2.76 -13.00
CA TYR A 110 2.93 -1.61 -13.47
C TYR A 110 1.49 -2.02 -13.75
N GLY A 111 0.56 -1.06 -13.71
CA GLY A 111 -0.82 -1.34 -14.10
C GLY A 111 -0.89 -1.81 -15.55
N SER A 112 -1.78 -2.76 -15.84
CA SER A 112 -1.99 -3.34 -17.18
C SER A 112 -2.16 -2.30 -18.30
N TRP A 113 -2.70 -1.12 -17.99
CA TRP A 113 -2.89 -0.05 -18.98
C TRP A 113 -1.60 0.70 -19.37
N VAL A 114 -0.59 0.77 -18.48
CA VAL A 114 0.64 1.55 -18.71
C VAL A 114 1.88 0.69 -18.97
N ILE A 115 1.80 -0.64 -18.79
CA ILE A 115 2.93 -1.56 -18.92
C ILE A 115 3.56 -1.54 -20.32
N SER A 116 2.76 -1.45 -21.39
CA SER A 116 3.27 -1.43 -22.78
C SER A 116 4.10 -0.18 -23.06
N MET A 117 3.65 0.98 -22.56
CA MET A 117 4.40 2.24 -22.67
C MET A 117 5.68 2.18 -21.85
N HIS A 118 5.61 1.60 -20.65
CA HIS A 118 6.78 1.41 -19.80
C HIS A 118 7.81 0.50 -20.47
N GLU A 119 7.42 -0.65 -21.01
CA GLU A 119 8.32 -1.62 -21.64
C GLU A 119 9.12 -1.01 -22.79
N GLN A 120 8.47 -0.23 -23.65
CA GLN A 120 9.15 0.48 -24.74
C GLN A 120 10.22 1.45 -24.21
N GLN A 121 9.89 2.22 -23.16
CA GLN A 121 10.84 3.15 -22.55
C GLN A 121 11.96 2.41 -21.81
N CYS A 122 11.65 1.28 -21.17
CA CYS A 122 12.60 0.45 -20.45
C CYS A 122 13.60 -0.20 -21.42
N LEU A 123 13.15 -0.74 -22.56
CA LEU A 123 14.02 -1.28 -23.61
C LEU A 123 14.97 -0.23 -24.19
N ARG A 124 14.48 0.99 -24.44
CA ARG A 124 15.34 2.09 -24.91
C ARG A 124 16.43 2.44 -23.91
N LYS A 125 16.08 2.44 -22.62
CA LYS A 125 17.05 2.69 -21.55
C LYS A 125 18.07 1.54 -21.48
N TRP A 126 17.60 0.30 -21.50
CA TRP A 126 18.42 -0.89 -21.46
C TRP A 126 19.43 -0.94 -22.61
N ARG A 127 19.02 -0.68 -23.86
CA ARG A 127 19.93 -0.64 -25.01
C ARG A 127 21.06 0.37 -24.85
N ARG A 128 20.73 1.58 -24.39
CA ARG A 128 21.74 2.62 -24.13
C ARG A 128 22.74 2.18 -23.07
N GLU A 129 22.27 1.56 -21.99
CA GLU A 129 23.15 1.05 -20.93
C GLU A 129 24.02 -0.12 -21.44
N ASN A 130 23.46 -0.97 -22.29
CA ASN A 130 24.17 -2.09 -22.90
C ASN A 130 25.25 -1.62 -23.89
N GLU A 131 24.96 -0.62 -24.72
CA GLU A 131 25.92 0.00 -25.66
C GLU A 131 27.13 0.65 -24.95
N THR A 132 26.98 1.04 -23.68
CA THR A 132 28.10 1.57 -22.89
C THR A 132 29.00 0.50 -22.29
N LEU A 133 28.60 -0.78 -22.34
CA LEU A 133 29.42 -1.89 -21.88
C LEU A 133 30.45 -2.27 -22.96
N PRO A 134 31.64 -2.76 -22.56
CA PRO A 134 32.59 -3.38 -23.49
C PRO A 134 31.90 -4.49 -24.31
N ASP A 135 32.31 -4.68 -25.56
CA ASP A 135 31.67 -5.64 -26.49
C ASP A 135 31.55 -7.06 -25.91
N GLU A 136 32.49 -7.47 -25.06
CA GLU A 136 32.47 -8.79 -24.40
C GLU A 136 31.46 -8.91 -23.24
N GLU A 137 30.96 -7.79 -22.71
CA GLU A 137 29.96 -7.73 -21.63
C GLU A 137 28.57 -7.28 -22.12
N GLN A 138 28.44 -6.97 -23.41
CA GLN A 138 27.16 -6.64 -24.02
C GLN A 138 26.23 -7.85 -23.97
N LYS A 139 25.08 -7.66 -23.32
CA LYS A 139 24.03 -8.67 -23.26
C LYS A 139 23.17 -8.63 -24.52
N ASP A 140 22.62 -9.78 -24.90
CA ASP A 140 21.58 -9.85 -25.92
C ASP A 140 20.31 -9.12 -25.46
N GLU A 141 19.54 -8.61 -26.44
CA GLU A 141 18.29 -7.90 -26.14
C GLU A 141 17.32 -8.82 -25.38
N PRO A 142 16.75 -8.35 -24.24
CA PRO A 142 15.76 -9.09 -23.49
C PRO A 142 14.58 -9.38 -24.39
N LYS A 143 14.35 -10.65 -24.68
CA LYS A 143 13.18 -11.09 -25.43
C LYS A 143 12.04 -11.24 -24.43
N ARG A 144 10.86 -10.76 -24.82
CA ARG A 144 9.66 -11.18 -24.11
C ARG A 144 9.50 -12.66 -24.44
N ASP A 145 9.51 -13.49 -23.42
CA ASP A 145 9.10 -14.88 -23.55
C ASP A 145 7.60 -14.86 -23.88
N SER A 146 7.31 -14.76 -25.18
CA SER A 146 5.95 -14.75 -25.72
C SER A 146 5.25 -16.09 -25.55
N GLU A 147 6.02 -17.10 -25.15
CA GLU A 147 5.56 -18.44 -24.89
C GLU A 147 6.16 -18.84 -23.55
N LEU A 148 5.41 -18.58 -22.46
CA LEU A 148 5.25 -19.65 -21.48
C LEU A 148 4.89 -20.88 -22.32
N SER A 149 5.85 -21.78 -22.47
CA SER A 149 5.67 -23.08 -23.08
C SER A 149 4.32 -23.62 -22.63
N LYS A 150 3.42 -23.89 -23.58
CA LYS A 150 2.11 -24.49 -23.33
C LYS A 150 2.20 -25.92 -22.77
N ASP A 151 3.41 -26.33 -22.40
CA ASP A 151 3.82 -27.64 -21.95
C ASP A 151 4.17 -27.67 -20.45
N ASP A 152 4.10 -26.53 -19.74
CA ASP A 152 3.90 -26.59 -18.29
C ASP A 152 2.47 -27.06 -18.06
N ASP A 153 2.34 -28.37 -17.88
CA ASP A 153 1.08 -29.08 -17.75
C ASP A 153 0.22 -28.38 -16.68
N VAL A 154 -0.80 -27.65 -17.13
CA VAL A 154 -1.64 -26.82 -16.26
C VAL A 154 -2.25 -27.69 -15.15
N ALA A 155 -2.45 -28.97 -15.43
CA ALA A 155 -2.81 -29.99 -14.46
C ALA A 155 -1.81 -30.11 -13.30
N SER A 156 -0.50 -30.14 -13.57
CA SER A 156 0.54 -30.20 -12.53
C SER A 156 0.60 -28.93 -11.67
N LEU A 157 0.32 -27.76 -12.24
CA LEU A 157 0.25 -26.52 -11.46
C LEU A 157 -1.00 -26.46 -10.56
N ILE A 158 -2.13 -26.95 -11.06
CA ILE A 158 -3.36 -27.10 -10.28
C ILE A 158 -3.14 -28.11 -9.15
N GLU A 159 -2.54 -29.26 -9.45
CA GLU A 159 -2.22 -30.30 -8.45
C GLU A 159 -1.27 -29.80 -7.36
N LEU A 160 -0.26 -29.00 -7.73
CA LEU A 160 0.63 -28.37 -6.74
C LEU A 160 -0.12 -27.34 -5.87
N GLY A 161 -1.07 -26.61 -6.44
CA GLY A 161 -1.95 -25.70 -5.71
C GLY A 161 -2.87 -26.44 -4.73
N ASP A 162 -3.47 -27.53 -5.18
CA ASP A 162 -4.40 -28.36 -4.40
C ASP A 162 -3.65 -29.07 -3.26
N THR A 163 -2.49 -29.66 -3.51
CA THR A 163 -1.67 -30.29 -2.47
C THR A 163 -1.18 -29.30 -1.42
N ALA A 164 -0.80 -28.08 -1.81
CA ALA A 164 -0.44 -27.02 -0.87
C ALA A 164 -1.64 -26.59 -0.01
N TRP A 165 -2.83 -26.53 -0.60
CA TRP A 165 -4.08 -26.23 0.10
C TRP A 165 -4.48 -27.34 1.08
N GLU A 166 -4.37 -28.59 0.68
CA GLU A 166 -4.64 -29.75 1.55
C GLU A 166 -3.69 -29.79 2.74
N SER A 167 -2.39 -29.57 2.51
CA SER A 167 -1.39 -29.50 3.58
C SER A 167 -1.71 -28.37 4.57
N HIS A 168 -2.15 -27.21 4.08
CA HIS A 168 -2.60 -26.10 4.91
C HIS A 168 -3.77 -26.48 5.81
N LEU A 169 -4.79 -27.15 5.26
CA LEU A 169 -5.96 -27.59 6.02
C LEU A 169 -5.62 -28.65 7.07
N GLN A 170 -4.73 -29.60 6.75
CA GLN A 170 -4.27 -30.64 7.68
C GLN A 170 -3.55 -30.08 8.90
N GLN A 171 -2.89 -28.91 8.77
CA GLN A 171 -2.23 -28.24 9.89
C GLN A 171 -3.20 -27.52 10.84
N LEU A 172 -4.47 -27.37 10.47
CA LEU A 172 -5.45 -26.66 11.28
C LEU A 172 -6.13 -27.61 12.28
N VAL A 173 -6.02 -27.31 13.57
CA VAL A 173 -6.61 -28.08 14.67
C VAL A 173 -7.83 -27.34 15.23
N PRO A 174 -8.98 -28.01 15.44
CA PRO A 174 -10.16 -27.38 16.04
C PRO A 174 -9.96 -27.08 17.53
N CYS A 175 -10.51 -25.95 17.98
CA CYS A 175 -10.55 -25.59 19.39
C CYS A 175 -11.60 -26.44 20.13
N PRO A 176 -11.28 -27.09 21.26
CA PRO A 176 -12.24 -27.92 22.00
C PRO A 176 -13.41 -27.12 22.60
N LEU A 177 -13.24 -25.80 22.81
CA LEU A 177 -14.25 -24.95 23.42
C LEU A 177 -15.20 -24.31 22.40
N CYS A 178 -14.73 -23.97 21.20
CA CYS A 178 -15.55 -23.22 20.22
C CYS A 178 -15.53 -23.78 18.80
N GLN A 179 -14.81 -24.88 18.55
CA GLN A 179 -14.70 -25.59 17.28
C GLN A 179 -14.16 -24.78 16.09
N ARG A 180 -13.59 -23.59 16.32
CA ARG A 180 -12.83 -22.86 15.29
C ARG A 180 -11.47 -23.52 15.09
N THR A 181 -11.02 -23.60 13.84
CA THR A 181 -9.76 -24.21 13.45
C THR A 181 -8.61 -23.18 13.47
N PHE A 182 -7.46 -23.59 14.01
CA PHE A 182 -6.27 -22.74 14.15
C PHE A 182 -5.00 -23.57 13.97
N PHE A 183 -3.89 -22.93 13.59
CA PHE A 183 -2.58 -23.55 13.74
C PHE A 183 -2.27 -23.86 15.21
N PRO A 184 -1.52 -24.93 15.51
CA PRO A 184 -1.16 -25.32 16.88
C PRO A 184 -0.55 -24.17 17.70
N ASP A 185 0.31 -23.37 17.07
CA ASP A 185 0.96 -22.20 17.67
C ASP A 185 -0.07 -21.13 18.12
N ARG A 186 -0.99 -20.75 17.22
CA ARG A 186 -2.01 -19.73 17.51
C ARG A 186 -3.14 -20.25 18.41
N LEU A 187 -3.38 -21.56 18.44
CA LEU A 187 -4.41 -22.17 19.27
C LEU A 187 -4.15 -21.93 20.77
N GLY A 188 -2.90 -21.94 21.21
CA GLY A 188 -2.54 -21.64 22.60
C GLY A 188 -2.94 -20.22 23.02
N ILE A 189 -2.73 -19.24 22.15
CA ILE A 189 -3.14 -17.85 22.37
C ILE A 189 -4.67 -17.75 22.42
N HIS A 190 -5.34 -18.40 21.47
CA HIS A 190 -6.81 -18.41 21.39
C HIS A 190 -7.46 -19.01 22.64
N LYS A 191 -6.94 -20.15 23.15
CA LYS A 191 -7.48 -20.83 24.35
C LYS A 191 -7.54 -19.92 25.59
N ARG A 192 -6.59 -18.99 25.75
CA ARG A 192 -6.57 -18.04 26.89
C ARG A 192 -7.74 -17.06 26.91
N SER A 193 -8.33 -16.77 25.75
CA SER A 193 -9.42 -15.79 25.60
C SER A 193 -10.70 -16.41 25.01
N CYS A 194 -10.70 -17.74 24.80
CA CYS A 194 -11.82 -18.43 24.18
C CYS A 194 -13.04 -18.40 25.11
N LYS A 195 -14.16 -17.83 24.62
CA LYS A 195 -15.41 -17.68 25.38
C LYS A 195 -16.40 -18.85 25.18
N GLY A 196 -15.95 -20.01 24.70
CA GLY A 196 -16.81 -21.15 24.40
C GLY A 196 -17.56 -21.04 23.05
N PRO A 197 -18.53 -21.93 22.77
CA PRO A 197 -19.30 -21.91 21.54
C PRO A 197 -20.07 -20.60 21.49
N SER A 198 -19.78 -19.76 20.49
CA SER A 198 -20.54 -18.53 20.29
C SER A 198 -21.95 -18.89 19.82
N GLY A 199 -22.88 -19.07 20.75
CA GLY A 199 -24.31 -19.09 20.44
C GLY A 199 -24.65 -17.81 19.68
N ASN A 200 -25.23 -17.95 18.48
CA ASN A 200 -25.62 -16.87 17.57
C ASN A 200 -24.52 -16.14 16.79
N ARG A 201 -23.70 -16.88 16.03
CA ARG A 201 -23.38 -16.44 14.66
C ARG A 201 -23.58 -17.61 13.71
N ARG A 202 -24.35 -17.37 12.64
CA ARG A 202 -24.59 -18.32 11.54
C ARG A 202 -23.26 -19.03 11.18
N PRO A 203 -23.24 -20.36 11.04
CA PRO A 203 -22.07 -21.03 10.49
C PRO A 203 -21.78 -20.40 9.13
N ARG A 204 -20.58 -19.85 8.98
CA ARG A 204 -20.10 -19.40 7.67
C ARG A 204 -19.89 -20.68 6.87
N SER A 205 -20.83 -20.96 5.97
CA SER A 205 -20.77 -22.12 5.07
C SER A 205 -19.42 -22.11 4.36
N ASN A 206 -18.61 -23.14 4.60
CA ASN A 206 -17.47 -23.44 3.77
C ASN A 206 -18.05 -24.02 2.48
N LYS A 207 -18.33 -23.16 1.48
CA LYS A 207 -18.64 -23.60 0.12
C LYS A 207 -17.32 -23.95 -0.55
N GLY A 208 -17.16 -25.22 -0.89
CA GLY A 208 -16.01 -25.81 -1.55
C GLY A 208 -16.15 -27.32 -1.49
N ALA A 209 -17.16 -27.82 -2.21
CA ALA A 209 -17.25 -29.19 -2.70
C ALA A 209 -16.82 -29.16 -4.17
#